data_AF-U1NYC8-F1
#
_entry.id   AF-U1NYC8-F1
#
_cell.length_a   1.000
_cell.length_b   1.000
_cell.length_c   1.000
_cell.angle_alpha   90.00
_cell.angle_beta   90.00
_cell.angle_gamma   90.00
#
_symmetry.space_group_name_H-M   'P 1'
#
loop_
_entity.id
_entity.type
_entity.pdbx_description
1 polymer ?
#
loop_
_entity_poly.entity_id
_entity_poly.type
_entity_poly.pdbx_seq_one_letter_code
_entity_poly.pdbx_strand_id
1 'polypeptide(L)'
;MNVQVHGPGPAEPFLGARDLFETERDIERPVTINIVADPDERTRVSHTDEGHRLTISRQAATSAMARELALHEYAHMLHNEFNHPSHTQSTEEAIFLALAGRTVEQRKLTHCHQIANHMKDIYADDVWLAVAPGDKLVAFLESSLAAALADHSRSSLTWPQPAGSVDPTEGGSGVTDESGVSTARRRPGADPEITAVNAAFALGLVERHGLVEEDHRLYDLAHAAAADAPGVEFESFRRLFRSLSADPDTSEYRKVLVEATRTYAGDSGQAAD
;
A
#
# COMPACT_ATOMS: atom_id res chain seq x y z
N MET A 1 17.42 -19.77 5.09
CA MET A 1 16.06 -19.43 5.55
C MET A 1 15.26 -20.67 5.98
N ASN A 2 14.67 -20.63 7.18
CA ASN A 2 13.74 -21.67 7.66
C ASN A 2 12.28 -21.19 7.52
N VAL A 3 11.55 -21.67 6.50
CA VAL A 3 10.16 -21.27 6.22
C VAL A 3 9.18 -22.40 6.54
N GLN A 4 8.16 -22.09 7.35
CA GLN A 4 7.09 -23.01 7.75
C GLN A 4 5.74 -22.44 7.33
N VAL A 5 4.91 -23.22 6.64
CA VAL A 5 3.59 -22.76 6.16
C VAL A 5 2.47 -23.53 6.88
N HIS A 6 1.50 -22.79 7.40
CA HIS A 6 0.32 -23.32 8.08
C HIS A 6 -0.96 -22.73 7.52
N GLY A 7 -2.07 -23.45 7.68
CA GLY A 7 -3.42 -22.97 7.33
C GLY A 7 -3.97 -23.51 6.00
N PRO A 8 -5.17 -23.08 5.59
CA PRO A 8 -5.87 -23.61 4.43
C PRO A 8 -5.40 -22.91 3.14
N GLY A 9 -4.25 -23.32 2.59
CA GLY A 9 -3.76 -22.81 1.31
C GLY A 9 -2.48 -23.49 0.82
N PRO A 10 -1.99 -23.13 -0.37
CA PRO A 10 -0.80 -23.74 -0.95
C PRO A 10 0.46 -23.24 -0.26
N ALA A 11 1.40 -24.14 0.02
CA ALA A 11 2.73 -23.79 0.51
C ALA A 11 3.70 -23.41 -0.62
N GLU A 12 3.46 -23.91 -1.83
CA GLU A 12 4.36 -23.80 -2.99
C GLU A 12 4.79 -22.35 -3.31
N PRO A 13 3.91 -21.32 -3.31
CA PRO A 13 4.34 -19.95 -3.61
C PRO A 13 5.38 -19.42 -2.60
N PHE A 14 5.23 -19.75 -1.32
CA PHE A 14 6.11 -19.27 -0.25
C PHE A 14 7.45 -20.01 -0.24
N LEU A 15 7.43 -21.32 -0.47
CA LEU A 15 8.66 -22.10 -0.61
C LEU A 15 9.43 -21.74 -1.89
N GLY A 16 8.71 -21.49 -2.99
CA GLY A 16 9.33 -20.98 -4.22
C GLY A 16 9.90 -19.57 -4.06
N ALA A 17 9.24 -18.69 -3.30
CA ALA A 17 9.79 -17.38 -2.94
C ALA A 17 11.07 -17.52 -2.11
N ARG A 18 11.08 -18.43 -1.12
CA ARG A 18 12.27 -18.74 -0.32
C ARG A 18 13.42 -19.19 -1.22
N ASP A 19 13.19 -20.16 -2.08
CA ASP A 19 14.23 -20.73 -2.95
C ASP A 19 14.85 -19.67 -3.87
N LEU A 20 14.06 -18.70 -4.35
CA LEU A 20 14.56 -17.56 -5.10
C LEU A 20 15.33 -16.58 -4.21
N PHE A 21 14.77 -16.22 -3.05
CA PHE A 21 15.38 -15.25 -2.15
C PHE A 21 16.76 -15.73 -1.64
N GLU A 22 16.87 -17.02 -1.30
CA GLU A 22 18.09 -17.70 -0.85
C GLU A 22 19.24 -17.72 -1.88
N THR A 23 18.97 -17.36 -3.15
CA THR A 23 20.03 -17.27 -4.16
C THR A 23 20.99 -16.10 -3.90
N GLU A 24 20.50 -15.01 -3.30
CA GLU A 24 21.26 -13.77 -3.09
C GLU A 24 21.20 -13.27 -1.64
N ARG A 25 20.20 -13.69 -0.86
CA ARG A 25 19.87 -13.14 0.46
C ARG A 25 19.53 -14.26 1.45
N ASP A 26 19.69 -14.02 2.75
CA ASP A 26 19.26 -14.97 3.78
C ASP A 26 18.60 -14.23 4.95
N ILE A 27 17.65 -14.91 5.59
CA ILE A 27 16.95 -14.47 6.80
C ILE A 27 17.26 -15.52 7.86
N GLU A 28 17.94 -15.10 8.91
CA GLU A 28 18.49 -16.00 9.93
C GLU A 28 17.37 -16.60 10.78
N ARG A 29 16.37 -15.79 11.11
CA ARG A 29 15.30 -16.16 12.02
C ARG A 29 14.22 -16.94 11.28
N PRO A 30 13.54 -17.89 11.97
CA PRO A 30 12.52 -18.70 11.31
C PRO A 30 11.33 -17.83 10.88
N VAL A 31 10.79 -18.15 9.71
CA VAL A 31 9.65 -17.48 9.11
C VAL A 31 8.45 -18.41 9.14
N THR A 32 7.38 -18.00 9.81
CA THR A 32 6.11 -18.71 9.86
C THR A 32 5.07 -18.02 8.99
N ILE A 33 4.56 -18.70 7.98
CA ILE A 33 3.45 -18.26 7.14
C ILE A 33 2.15 -18.83 7.70
N ASN A 34 1.21 -17.96 8.05
CA ASN A 34 -0.11 -18.33 8.53
C ASN A 34 -1.17 -17.90 7.51
N ILE A 35 -1.67 -18.86 6.74
CA ILE A 35 -2.76 -18.66 5.80
C ILE A 35 -4.07 -18.72 6.60
N VAL A 36 -4.94 -17.74 6.43
CA VAL A 36 -6.24 -17.68 7.13
C VAL A 36 -7.40 -17.73 6.13
N ALA A 37 -8.56 -18.23 6.56
CA ALA A 37 -9.71 -18.39 5.65
C ALA A 37 -10.40 -17.06 5.28
N ASP A 38 -10.29 -16.04 6.13
CA ASP A 38 -10.91 -14.73 5.93
C ASP A 38 -10.36 -14.06 4.65
N PRO A 39 -11.19 -13.82 3.62
CA PRO A 39 -10.74 -13.17 2.39
C PRO A 39 -10.33 -11.70 2.61
N ASP A 40 -10.85 -11.06 3.66
CA ASP A 40 -10.57 -9.66 3.98
C ASP A 40 -9.33 -9.49 4.88
N GLU A 41 -8.69 -10.58 5.32
CA GLU A 41 -7.42 -10.50 6.06
C GLU A 41 -6.35 -9.86 5.16
N ARG A 42 -5.82 -8.73 5.63
CA ARG A 42 -4.70 -8.05 4.98
C ARG A 42 -3.41 -8.85 5.19
N THR A 43 -2.60 -8.93 4.15
CA THR A 43 -1.21 -9.38 4.27
C THR A 43 -0.49 -8.49 5.28
N ARG A 44 0.14 -9.10 6.29
CA ARG A 44 0.88 -8.37 7.33
C ARG A 44 1.98 -9.22 7.93
N VAL A 45 3.07 -8.56 8.30
CA VAL A 45 4.19 -9.17 9.03
C VAL A 45 4.24 -8.68 10.46
N SER A 46 4.61 -9.59 11.36
CA SER A 46 5.00 -9.28 12.73
C SER A 46 6.33 -9.94 13.06
N HIS A 47 7.12 -9.28 13.89
CA HIS A 47 8.42 -9.74 14.36
C HIS A 47 8.33 -9.95 15.88
N THR A 48 8.67 -11.15 16.37
CA THR A 48 8.80 -11.42 17.82
C THR A 48 10.27 -11.63 18.17
N ASP A 49 10.62 -12.24 19.31
CA ASP A 49 11.98 -12.77 19.55
C ASP A 49 12.16 -14.18 18.95
N GLU A 50 11.07 -14.91 18.76
CA GLU A 50 11.07 -16.30 18.26
C GLU A 50 11.19 -16.40 16.74
N GLY A 51 10.77 -15.38 15.99
CA GLY A 51 10.95 -15.31 14.54
C GLY A 51 10.07 -14.26 13.88
N HIS A 52 9.85 -14.46 12.58
CA HIS A 52 8.95 -13.66 11.77
C HIS A 52 7.65 -14.41 11.50
N ARG A 53 6.54 -13.67 11.45
CA ARG A 53 5.23 -14.24 11.09
C ARG A 53 4.58 -13.40 10.00
N LEU A 54 4.33 -14.03 8.86
CA LEU A 54 3.48 -13.51 7.79
C LEU A 54 2.06 -14.06 7.98
N THR A 55 1.06 -13.20 8.11
CA THR A 55 -0.35 -13.59 8.04
C THR A 55 -0.93 -13.13 6.71
N ILE A 56 -1.63 -14.02 6.00
CA ILE A 56 -2.15 -13.76 4.66
C ILE A 56 -3.49 -14.47 4.46
N SER A 57 -4.43 -13.82 3.78
CA SER A 57 -5.70 -14.47 3.41
C SER A 57 -5.46 -15.63 2.44
N ARG A 58 -6.33 -16.64 2.50
CA ARG A 58 -6.33 -17.76 1.54
C ARG A 58 -6.46 -17.24 0.12
N GLN A 59 -7.29 -16.21 -0.09
CA GLN A 59 -7.47 -15.58 -1.40
C GLN A 59 -6.15 -15.05 -1.95
N ALA A 60 -5.40 -14.27 -1.17
CA ALA A 60 -4.10 -13.74 -1.59
C ALA A 60 -3.06 -14.85 -1.75
N ALA A 61 -3.03 -15.83 -0.85
CA ALA A 61 -2.13 -16.99 -0.91
C ALA A 61 -2.35 -17.89 -2.14
N THR A 62 -3.56 -17.91 -2.72
CA THR A 62 -3.88 -18.63 -3.96
C THR A 62 -3.75 -17.79 -5.23
N SER A 63 -3.40 -16.51 -5.10
CA SER A 63 -3.34 -15.59 -6.25
C SER A 63 -2.06 -15.80 -7.08
N ALA A 64 -2.08 -15.31 -8.32
CA ALA A 64 -0.88 -15.26 -9.17
C ALA A 64 0.24 -14.37 -8.58
N MET A 65 -0.08 -13.52 -7.60
CA MET A 65 0.83 -12.64 -6.87
C MET A 65 1.38 -13.26 -5.59
N ALA A 66 0.95 -14.46 -5.18
CA ALA A 66 1.29 -15.02 -3.86
C ALA A 66 2.80 -15.11 -3.58
N ARG A 67 3.58 -15.56 -4.57
CA ARG A 67 5.05 -15.63 -4.47
C ARG A 67 5.68 -14.24 -4.42
N GLU A 68 5.09 -13.28 -5.12
CA GLU A 68 5.65 -11.94 -5.29
C GLU A 68 5.40 -11.11 -4.03
N LEU A 69 4.21 -11.28 -3.43
CA LEU A 69 3.90 -10.83 -2.08
C LEU A 69 4.87 -11.46 -1.06
N ALA A 70 5.15 -12.76 -1.15
CA ALA A 70 6.10 -13.39 -0.23
C ALA A 70 7.52 -12.82 -0.33
N LEU A 71 8.01 -12.55 -1.56
CA LEU A 71 9.32 -11.92 -1.77
C LEU A 71 9.39 -10.52 -1.16
N HIS A 72 8.35 -9.70 -1.35
CA HIS A 72 8.23 -8.39 -0.72
C HIS A 72 8.27 -8.47 0.81
N GLU A 73 7.50 -9.40 1.40
CA GLU A 73 7.45 -9.55 2.86
C GLU A 73 8.76 -10.14 3.43
N TYR A 74 9.46 -10.99 2.69
CA TYR A 74 10.81 -11.46 3.06
C TYR A 74 11.82 -10.30 3.05
N ALA A 75 11.71 -9.37 2.10
CA ALA A 75 12.54 -8.17 2.09
C ALA A 75 12.29 -7.28 3.32
N HIS A 76 11.04 -7.12 3.77
CA HIS A 76 10.75 -6.44 5.03
C HIS A 76 11.40 -7.14 6.24
N MET A 77 11.34 -8.46 6.29
CA MET A 77 11.97 -9.26 7.36
C MET A 77 13.50 -9.13 7.35
N LEU A 78 14.12 -9.20 6.16
CA LEU A 78 15.55 -8.99 5.97
C LEU A 78 15.98 -7.62 6.51
N HIS A 79 15.32 -6.54 6.08
CA HIS A 79 15.63 -5.19 6.55
C HIS A 79 15.44 -5.03 8.05
N ASN A 80 14.48 -5.74 8.64
CA ASN A 80 14.30 -5.78 10.09
C ASN A 80 15.49 -6.45 10.81
N GLU A 81 15.98 -7.59 10.31
CA GLU A 81 17.16 -8.28 10.89
C GLU A 81 18.44 -7.44 10.77
N PHE A 82 18.65 -6.81 9.61
CA PHE A 82 19.81 -5.96 9.36
C PHE A 82 19.71 -4.56 10.00
N ASN A 83 18.66 -4.29 10.76
CA ASN A 83 18.39 -3.00 11.40
C ASN A 83 18.37 -1.81 10.43
N HIS A 84 17.97 -2.05 9.18
CA HIS A 84 17.94 -1.01 8.15
C HIS A 84 17.02 0.14 8.62
N PRO A 85 17.44 1.42 8.57
CA PRO A 85 16.72 2.52 9.21
C PRO A 85 15.25 2.66 8.83
N SER A 86 14.88 2.33 7.58
CA SER A 86 13.47 2.28 7.18
C SER A 86 12.58 1.36 8.03
N HIS A 87 13.16 0.31 8.61
CA HIS A 87 12.45 -0.74 9.35
C HIS A 87 12.67 -0.68 10.86
N THR A 88 13.58 0.17 11.34
CA THR A 88 13.88 0.35 12.77
C THR A 88 13.58 1.75 13.29
N GLN A 89 13.62 2.79 12.44
CA GLN A 89 13.18 4.14 12.83
C GLN A 89 11.68 4.12 13.18
N SER A 90 11.34 4.66 14.35
CA SER A 90 9.94 4.83 14.76
C SER A 90 9.20 5.77 13.82
N THR A 91 8.23 5.21 13.08
CA THR A 91 7.30 5.98 12.23
C THR A 91 6.44 6.93 13.08
N GLU A 92 5.97 6.48 14.24
CA GLU A 92 5.16 7.30 15.15
C GLU A 92 5.95 8.50 15.66
N GLU A 93 7.22 8.30 16.05
CA GLU A 93 8.08 9.39 16.49
C GLU A 93 8.30 10.40 15.36
N ALA A 94 8.62 9.94 14.15
CA ALA A 94 8.85 10.83 13.02
C ALA A 94 7.59 11.62 12.65
N ILE A 95 6.41 10.98 12.63
CA ILE A 95 5.13 11.65 12.37
C ILE A 95 4.83 12.65 13.50
N PHE A 96 5.05 12.27 14.77
CA PHE A 96 4.85 13.15 15.91
C PHE A 96 5.75 14.40 15.82
N LEU A 97 7.04 14.23 15.51
CA LEU A 97 7.98 15.34 15.32
C LEU A 97 7.61 16.22 14.12
N ALA A 98 7.07 15.63 13.07
CA ALA A 98 6.62 16.36 11.88
C ALA A 98 5.40 17.24 12.17
N LEU A 99 4.47 16.73 12.97
CA LEU A 99 3.16 17.34 13.26
C LEU A 99 3.11 18.07 14.60
N ALA A 100 4.22 18.15 15.34
CA ALA A 100 4.30 18.82 16.63
C ALA A 100 3.77 20.27 16.54
N GLY A 101 2.82 20.60 17.42
CA GLY A 101 2.18 21.91 17.47
C GLY A 101 1.11 22.16 16.38
N ARG A 102 0.70 21.13 15.62
CA ARG A 102 -0.33 21.24 14.57
C ARG A 102 -1.58 20.44 14.95
N THR A 103 -2.74 20.96 14.59
CA THR A 103 -3.98 20.19 14.53
C THR A 103 -4.11 19.60 13.14
N VAL A 104 -4.29 18.28 13.04
CA VAL A 104 -4.35 17.57 11.76
C VAL A 104 -5.61 16.72 11.73
N GLU A 105 -6.28 16.71 10.59
CA GLU A 105 -7.45 15.84 10.39
C GLU A 105 -7.06 14.36 10.53
N GLN A 106 -7.90 13.56 11.18
CA GLN A 106 -7.62 12.13 11.39
C GLN A 106 -7.33 11.37 10.09
N ARG A 107 -8.00 11.73 8.99
CA ARG A 107 -7.72 11.15 7.66
C ARG A 107 -6.31 11.44 7.15
N LYS A 108 -5.82 12.68 7.33
CA LYS A 108 -4.46 13.08 6.92
C LYS A 108 -3.41 12.35 7.76
N LEU A 109 -3.68 12.12 9.05
CA LEU A 109 -2.81 11.31 9.90
C LEU A 109 -2.71 9.86 9.37
N THR A 110 -3.83 9.23 9.03
CA THR A 110 -3.86 7.89 8.40
C THR A 110 -3.05 7.87 7.10
N HIS A 111 -3.19 8.89 6.26
CA HIS A 111 -2.42 9.02 5.03
C HIS A 111 -0.91 9.21 5.29
N CYS A 112 -0.51 9.94 6.34
CA CYS A 112 0.90 10.06 6.73
C CYS A 112 1.50 8.69 7.10
N HIS A 113 0.76 7.84 7.81
CA HIS A 113 1.19 6.46 8.06
C HIS A 113 1.30 5.63 6.78
N GLN A 114 0.38 5.82 5.81
CA GLN A 114 0.46 5.14 4.52
C GLN A 114 1.67 5.60 3.70
N ILE A 115 1.98 6.90 3.70
CA ILE A 115 3.19 7.45 3.06
C ILE A 115 4.45 6.86 3.68
N ALA A 116 4.48 6.77 5.02
CA ALA A 116 5.59 6.14 5.72
C ALA A 116 5.75 4.67 5.33
N ASN A 117 4.66 3.94 5.14
CA ASN A 117 4.71 2.57 4.64
C ASN A 117 5.23 2.52 3.20
N HIS A 118 4.74 3.37 2.28
CA HIS A 118 5.29 3.45 0.91
C HIS A 118 6.80 3.69 0.90
N MET A 119 7.30 4.56 1.80
CA MET A 119 8.73 4.77 1.93
C MET A 119 9.46 3.50 2.34
N LYS A 120 8.91 2.68 3.25
CA LYS A 120 9.48 1.38 3.62
C LYS A 120 9.43 0.37 2.48
N ASP A 121 8.32 0.38 1.75
CA ASP A 121 8.05 -0.55 0.66
C ASP A 121 9.05 -0.33 -0.49
N ILE A 122 9.49 0.91 -0.78
CA ILE A 122 10.58 1.16 -1.72
C ILE A 122 11.85 0.36 -1.37
N TYR A 123 12.26 0.34 -0.09
CA TYR A 123 13.45 -0.42 0.31
C TYR A 123 13.24 -1.93 0.27
N ALA A 124 12.02 -2.40 0.55
CA ALA A 124 11.70 -3.82 0.43
C ALA A 124 11.69 -4.25 -1.05
N ASP A 125 11.12 -3.43 -1.93
CA ASP A 125 11.05 -3.67 -3.37
C ASP A 125 12.43 -3.59 -4.02
N ASP A 126 13.35 -2.74 -3.52
CA ASP A 126 14.77 -2.75 -3.94
C ASP A 126 15.41 -4.14 -3.79
N VAL A 127 15.09 -4.84 -2.69
CA VAL A 127 15.62 -6.19 -2.42
C VAL A 127 14.91 -7.23 -3.27
N TRP A 128 13.58 -7.14 -3.38
CA TRP A 128 12.80 -8.07 -4.21
C TRP A 128 13.21 -7.98 -5.70
N LEU A 129 13.30 -6.77 -6.25
CA LEU A 129 13.63 -6.55 -7.66
C LEU A 129 15.09 -6.92 -7.99
N ALA A 130 15.95 -7.11 -6.98
CA ALA A 130 17.27 -7.68 -7.18
C ALA A 130 17.26 -9.21 -7.42
N VAL A 131 16.19 -9.92 -7.00
CA VAL A 131 16.12 -11.40 -7.06
C VAL A 131 15.05 -11.94 -8.01
N ALA A 132 14.10 -11.11 -8.46
CA ALA A 132 13.05 -11.53 -9.38
C ALA A 132 12.59 -10.40 -10.33
N PRO A 133 12.07 -10.74 -11.53
CA PRO A 133 11.54 -9.76 -12.47
C PRO A 133 10.34 -8.97 -11.93
N GLY A 134 10.25 -7.69 -12.31
CA GLY A 134 9.22 -6.76 -11.87
C GLY A 134 7.92 -6.74 -12.67
N ASP A 135 7.74 -7.59 -13.71
CA ASP A 135 6.58 -7.50 -14.62
C ASP A 135 5.23 -7.59 -13.88
N LYS A 136 5.16 -8.48 -12.90
CA LYS A 136 3.96 -8.67 -12.07
C LYS A 136 3.70 -7.51 -11.12
N LEU A 137 4.75 -6.85 -10.63
CA LEU A 137 4.63 -5.62 -9.84
C LEU A 137 4.00 -4.52 -10.69
N VAL A 138 4.51 -4.31 -11.91
CA VAL A 138 3.97 -3.30 -12.84
C VAL A 138 2.49 -3.55 -13.12
N ALA A 139 2.11 -4.79 -13.46
CA ALA A 139 0.71 -5.15 -13.70
C ALA A 139 -0.17 -4.97 -12.45
N PHE A 140 0.35 -5.28 -11.27
CA PHE A 140 -0.34 -5.06 -10.00
C PHE A 140 -0.57 -3.56 -9.72
N LEU A 141 0.45 -2.72 -9.92
CA LEU A 141 0.33 -1.27 -9.75
C LEU A 141 -0.66 -0.65 -10.73
N GLU A 142 -0.62 -1.03 -12.01
CA GLU A 142 -1.56 -0.57 -13.03
C GLU A 142 -2.99 -0.94 -12.66
N SER A 143 -3.25 -2.21 -12.34
CA SER A 143 -4.58 -2.69 -11.99
C SER A 143 -5.12 -2.06 -10.71
N SER A 144 -4.27 -1.88 -9.69
CA SER A 144 -4.65 -1.26 -8.42
C SER A 144 -5.02 0.21 -8.60
N LEU A 145 -4.24 0.96 -9.38
CA LEU A 145 -4.51 2.37 -9.65
C LEU A 145 -5.75 2.55 -10.53
N ALA A 146 -5.91 1.72 -11.56
CA ALA A 146 -7.11 1.73 -12.40
C ALA A 146 -8.38 1.43 -11.59
N ALA A 147 -8.31 0.47 -10.65
CA ALA A 147 -9.43 0.16 -9.77
C ALA A 147 -9.77 1.33 -8.83
N ALA A 148 -8.76 1.97 -8.23
CA ALA A 148 -8.97 3.14 -7.37
C ALA A 148 -9.68 4.28 -8.13
N LEU A 149 -9.21 4.62 -9.34
CA LEU A 149 -9.84 5.63 -10.19
C LEU A 149 -11.27 5.26 -10.62
N ALA A 150 -11.52 3.98 -10.87
CA ALA A 150 -12.87 3.51 -11.18
C ALA A 150 -13.82 3.66 -9.98
N ASP A 151 -13.37 3.34 -8.77
CA ASP A 151 -14.18 3.48 -7.55
C ASP A 151 -14.48 4.97 -7.23
N HIS A 152 -13.54 5.87 -7.53
CA HIS A 152 -13.80 7.32 -7.52
C HIS A 152 -14.90 7.73 -8.49
N SER A 153 -14.79 7.30 -9.75
CA SER A 153 -15.77 7.64 -10.77
C SER A 153 -17.19 7.22 -10.36
N ARG A 154 -17.34 6.09 -9.68
CA ARG A 154 -18.63 5.60 -9.19
C ARG A 154 -19.16 6.40 -8.00
N SER A 155 -18.27 6.96 -7.18
CA SER A 155 -18.63 7.87 -6.09
C SER A 155 -19.03 9.25 -6.60
N SER A 156 -18.32 9.78 -7.61
CA SER A 156 -18.60 11.09 -8.22
C SER A 156 -19.80 11.06 -9.17
N LEU A 157 -20.08 9.94 -9.85
CA LEU A 157 -21.25 9.71 -10.70
C LEU A 157 -22.54 9.40 -9.91
N THR A 158 -22.65 9.88 -8.66
CA THR A 158 -23.95 9.95 -7.98
C THR A 158 -24.77 11.07 -8.64
N TRP A 159 -25.32 10.79 -9.82
CA TRP A 159 -26.23 11.70 -10.52
C TRP A 159 -27.35 12.14 -9.58
N PRO A 160 -27.70 13.44 -9.50
CA PRO A 160 -28.96 13.85 -8.92
C PRO A 160 -30.06 13.21 -9.77
N GLN A 161 -30.80 12.25 -9.21
CA GLN A 161 -32.03 11.82 -9.88
C GLN A 161 -32.94 13.05 -9.98
N PRO A 162 -33.44 13.42 -11.17
CA PRO A 162 -34.54 14.36 -11.23
C PRO A 162 -35.72 13.73 -10.51
N ALA A 163 -36.25 14.46 -9.54
CA ALA A 163 -37.46 14.06 -8.83
C ALA A 163 -38.62 13.92 -9.83
N GLY A 164 -39.08 12.69 -10.03
CA GLY A 164 -40.36 12.42 -10.69
C GLY A 164 -40.27 11.55 -11.94
N SER A 165 -40.34 10.24 -11.74
CA SER A 165 -41.07 9.33 -12.63
C SER A 165 -41.28 8.03 -11.88
N VAL A 166 -42.49 7.88 -11.35
CA VAL A 166 -42.99 6.64 -10.78
C VAL A 166 -43.35 5.74 -11.95
N ASP A 167 -42.66 4.61 -12.12
CA ASP A 167 -43.16 3.52 -12.96
C ASP A 167 -43.40 2.29 -12.08
N PRO A 168 -44.65 1.85 -11.92
CA PRO A 168 -44.99 0.72 -11.06
C PRO A 168 -45.12 -0.54 -11.91
N THR A 169 -44.12 -1.42 -11.94
CA THR A 169 -44.34 -2.86 -12.16
C THR A 169 -43.10 -3.68 -11.82
N GLU A 170 -43.38 -4.91 -11.37
CA GLU A 170 -42.45 -6.00 -11.05
C GLU A 170 -42.05 -6.15 -9.58
N GLY A 171 -42.91 -6.91 -8.88
CA GLY A 171 -42.63 -7.51 -7.59
C GLY A 171 -41.83 -8.81 -7.71
N GLY A 172 -41.12 -9.13 -6.62
CA GLY A 172 -40.37 -10.38 -6.50
C GLY A 172 -39.64 -10.49 -5.16
N SER A 173 -40.40 -10.81 -4.11
CA SER A 173 -39.98 -11.54 -2.89
C SER A 173 -38.77 -11.02 -2.11
N GLY A 174 -38.98 -9.94 -1.35
CA GLY A 174 -38.16 -9.61 -0.18
C GLY A 174 -38.58 -10.47 1.02
N VAL A 175 -37.68 -11.33 1.51
CA VAL A 175 -37.76 -11.86 2.87
C VAL A 175 -37.29 -10.74 3.79
N THR A 176 -38.22 -10.12 4.50
CA THR A 176 -37.95 -9.12 5.53
C THR A 176 -37.59 -9.81 6.84
N ASP A 177 -36.37 -9.58 7.33
CA ASP A 177 -36.01 -9.84 8.73
C ASP A 177 -36.26 -8.56 9.55
N GLU A 178 -36.79 -8.73 10.75
CA GLU A 178 -37.18 -7.67 11.69
C GLU A 178 -35.96 -7.09 12.39
N SER A 179 -35.09 -6.41 11.64
CA SER A 179 -34.10 -5.47 12.19
C SER A 179 -33.60 -4.44 11.17
N GLY A 180 -34.43 -4.09 10.18
CA GLY A 180 -34.54 -2.73 9.64
C GLY A 180 -33.29 -1.98 9.17
N VAL A 181 -32.15 -2.63 8.91
CA VAL A 181 -30.96 -2.02 8.32
C VAL A 181 -30.31 -2.98 7.33
N SER A 182 -30.71 -2.86 6.06
CA SER A 182 -29.90 -3.37 4.95
C SER A 182 -28.62 -2.53 4.88
N THR A 183 -27.58 -2.98 5.57
CA THR A 183 -26.23 -2.45 5.38
C THR A 183 -25.60 -3.12 4.17
N ALA A 184 -26.10 -2.79 2.97
CA ALA A 184 -25.23 -2.79 1.81
C ALA A 184 -24.14 -1.75 2.10
N ARG A 185 -23.06 -2.18 2.76
CA ARG A 185 -21.93 -1.37 3.18
C ARG A 185 -21.34 -0.77 1.91
N ARG A 186 -21.79 0.44 1.53
CA ARG A 186 -21.15 1.28 0.54
C ARG A 186 -19.70 1.37 0.96
N ARG A 187 -18.79 0.74 0.20
CA ARG A 187 -17.37 1.03 0.34
C ARG A 187 -17.25 2.53 0.07
N PRO A 188 -16.69 3.33 0.99
CA PRO A 188 -16.29 4.69 0.64
C PRO A 188 -15.45 4.58 -0.64
N GLY A 189 -15.73 5.41 -1.66
CA GLY A 189 -14.79 5.55 -2.77
C GLY A 189 -13.40 5.85 -2.21
N ALA A 190 -12.34 5.47 -2.93
CA ALA A 190 -11.00 5.77 -2.47
C ALA A 190 -10.86 7.29 -2.22
N ASP A 191 -9.99 7.70 -1.31
CA ASP A 191 -9.75 9.13 -1.08
C ASP A 191 -8.85 9.66 -2.22
N PRO A 192 -9.21 10.75 -2.95
CA PRO A 192 -8.40 11.26 -4.06
C PRO A 192 -6.99 11.61 -3.65
N GLU A 193 -6.81 12.17 -2.46
CA GLU A 193 -5.50 12.65 -2.05
C GLU A 193 -4.51 11.50 -1.84
N ILE A 194 -4.92 10.43 -1.16
CA ILE A 194 -4.04 9.27 -1.01
C ILE A 194 -3.88 8.51 -2.33
N THR A 195 -4.90 8.52 -3.20
CA THR A 195 -4.82 7.90 -4.53
C THR A 195 -3.75 8.57 -5.40
N ALA A 196 -3.64 9.90 -5.35
CA ALA A 196 -2.56 10.63 -6.00
C ALA A 196 -1.18 10.28 -5.43
N VAL A 197 -1.06 10.09 -4.11
CA VAL A 197 0.22 9.66 -3.51
C VAL A 197 0.56 8.21 -3.87
N ASN A 198 -0.42 7.30 -3.91
CA ASN A 198 -0.23 5.92 -4.38
C ASN A 198 0.23 5.89 -5.85
N ALA A 199 -0.31 6.77 -6.69
CA ALA A 199 0.13 6.92 -8.07
C ALA A 199 1.57 7.45 -8.16
N ALA A 200 1.92 8.43 -7.32
CA ALA A 200 3.28 8.94 -7.22
C ALA A 200 4.28 7.87 -6.75
N PHE A 201 3.88 7.03 -5.79
CA PHE A 201 4.63 5.85 -5.36
C PHE A 201 4.83 4.86 -6.51
N ALA A 202 3.76 4.51 -7.23
CA ALA A 202 3.84 3.58 -8.35
C ALA A 202 4.82 4.07 -9.43
N LEU A 203 4.72 5.34 -9.85
CA LEU A 203 5.66 5.92 -10.82
C LEU A 203 7.08 6.00 -10.26
N GLY A 204 7.26 6.45 -9.02
CA GLY A 204 8.56 6.56 -8.40
C GLY A 204 9.29 5.22 -8.35
N LEU A 205 8.58 4.15 -8.00
CA LEU A 205 9.12 2.79 -7.94
C LEU A 205 9.49 2.26 -9.33
N VAL A 206 8.60 2.35 -10.32
CA VAL A 206 8.91 1.83 -11.67
C VAL A 206 10.04 2.61 -12.35
N GLU A 207 10.13 3.92 -12.12
CA GLU A 207 11.22 4.75 -12.66
C GLU A 207 12.56 4.48 -11.97
N ARG A 208 12.53 4.22 -10.66
CA ARG A 208 13.72 3.87 -9.89
C ARG A 208 14.41 2.63 -10.46
N HIS A 209 13.62 1.66 -10.91
CA HIS A 209 14.12 0.39 -11.43
C HIS A 209 14.08 0.27 -12.96
N GLY A 210 13.63 1.31 -13.67
CA GLY A 210 13.51 1.28 -15.13
C GLY A 210 12.57 0.18 -15.64
N LEU A 211 11.45 -0.05 -14.96
CA LEU A 211 10.54 -1.17 -15.25
C LEU A 211 9.58 -0.90 -16.41
N VAL A 212 9.41 0.36 -16.81
CA VAL A 212 8.48 0.77 -17.86
C VAL A 212 9.08 1.88 -18.73
N GLU A 213 8.67 1.91 -20.00
CA GLU A 213 8.98 2.98 -20.95
C GLU A 213 8.09 4.22 -20.73
N GLU A 214 8.49 5.36 -21.30
CA GLU A 214 7.80 6.65 -21.13
C GLU A 214 6.35 6.68 -21.67
N ASP A 215 5.99 5.78 -22.59
CA ASP A 215 4.65 5.65 -23.17
C ASP A 215 3.74 4.66 -22.42
N HIS A 216 4.20 4.11 -21.29
CA HIS A 216 3.43 3.14 -20.53
C HIS A 216 2.16 3.75 -19.92
N ARG A 217 1.03 3.04 -20.02
CA ARG A 217 -0.30 3.46 -19.54
C ARG A 217 -0.36 3.86 -18.06
N LEU A 218 0.57 3.36 -17.25
CA LEU A 218 0.69 3.74 -15.84
C LEU A 218 0.89 5.27 -15.67
N TYR A 219 1.58 5.92 -16.61
CA TYR A 219 1.70 7.38 -16.62
C TYR A 219 0.32 8.04 -16.79
N ASP A 220 -0.51 7.61 -17.73
CA ASP A 220 -1.85 8.18 -17.93
C ASP A 220 -2.72 8.04 -16.67
N LEU A 221 -2.71 6.87 -16.05
CA LEU A 221 -3.45 6.61 -14.80
C LEU A 221 -2.94 7.52 -13.68
N ALA A 222 -1.63 7.71 -13.56
CA ALA A 222 -1.05 8.54 -12.52
C ALA A 222 -1.37 10.03 -12.71
N HIS A 223 -1.35 10.52 -13.97
CA HIS A 223 -1.78 11.88 -14.28
C HIS A 223 -3.26 12.10 -13.96
N ALA A 224 -4.13 11.11 -14.23
CA ALA A 224 -5.53 11.18 -13.86
C ALA A 224 -5.71 11.27 -12.33
N ALA A 225 -4.99 10.45 -11.56
CA ALA A 225 -5.02 10.50 -10.10
C ALA A 225 -4.54 11.85 -9.54
N ALA A 226 -3.48 12.42 -10.13
CA ALA A 226 -2.98 13.76 -9.76
C ALA A 226 -4.01 14.86 -10.07
N ALA A 227 -4.71 14.78 -11.20
CA ALA A 227 -5.74 15.74 -11.59
C ALA A 227 -6.94 15.75 -10.62
N ASP A 228 -7.27 14.60 -10.03
CA ASP A 228 -8.35 14.47 -9.04
C ASP A 228 -7.97 15.03 -7.65
N ALA A 229 -6.69 15.34 -7.41
CA ALA A 229 -6.19 15.84 -6.13
C ALA A 229 -5.14 16.97 -6.28
N PRO A 230 -5.54 18.16 -6.80
CA PRO A 230 -4.62 19.26 -7.09
C PRO A 230 -3.92 19.86 -5.85
N GLY A 231 -4.41 19.56 -4.64
CA GLY A 231 -3.76 19.96 -3.38
C GLY A 231 -2.67 19.00 -2.90
N VAL A 232 -2.39 17.92 -3.64
CA VAL A 232 -1.28 17.00 -3.36
C VAL A 232 -0.09 17.35 -4.24
N GLU A 233 1.07 17.52 -3.62
CA GLU A 233 2.36 17.74 -4.28
C GLU A 233 2.87 16.50 -5.02
N PHE A 234 2.14 16.04 -6.05
CA PHE A 234 2.35 14.78 -6.76
C PHE A 234 3.79 14.60 -7.26
N GLU A 235 4.35 15.59 -7.96
CA GLU A 235 5.71 15.52 -8.50
C GLU A 235 6.78 15.49 -7.40
N SER A 236 6.50 16.11 -6.25
CA SER A 236 7.39 16.03 -5.08
C SER A 236 7.41 14.62 -4.50
N PHE A 237 6.25 13.96 -4.38
CA PHE A 237 6.18 12.55 -3.93
C PHE A 237 6.79 11.57 -4.94
N ARG A 238 6.53 11.75 -6.24
CA ARG A 238 7.11 10.91 -7.30
C ARG A 238 8.63 10.96 -7.25
N ARG A 239 9.19 12.17 -7.16
CA ARG A 239 10.64 12.37 -7.03
C ARG A 239 11.16 11.77 -5.73
N LEU A 240 10.49 12.01 -4.61
CA LEU A 240 10.85 11.45 -3.31
C LEU A 240 11.02 9.94 -3.39
N PHE A 241 10.00 9.20 -3.84
CA PHE A 241 10.04 7.73 -3.89
C PHE A 241 11.10 7.22 -4.86
N ARG A 242 11.27 7.88 -6.02
CA ARG A 242 12.31 7.53 -6.99
C ARG A 242 13.72 7.69 -6.43
N SER A 243 13.98 8.76 -5.69
CA SER A 243 15.33 9.20 -5.31
C SER A 243 15.70 8.94 -3.86
N LEU A 244 14.97 8.07 -3.15
CA LEU A 244 15.41 7.61 -1.82
C LEU A 244 16.83 7.02 -1.91
N SER A 245 17.69 7.40 -0.96
CA SER A 245 19.04 6.80 -0.83
C SER A 245 18.90 5.29 -0.70
N ALA A 246 19.79 4.50 -1.28
CA ALA A 246 19.72 3.03 -1.18
C ALA A 246 20.12 2.50 0.20
N ASP A 247 20.97 3.23 0.93
CA ASP A 247 21.48 2.87 2.26
C ASP A 247 21.56 4.14 3.14
N PRO A 248 20.40 4.70 3.56
CA PRO A 248 20.37 5.87 4.41
C PRO A 248 20.82 5.53 5.83
N ASP A 249 21.42 6.50 6.52
CA ASP A 249 21.52 6.40 7.97
C ASP A 249 20.19 6.75 8.68
N THR A 250 20.11 6.51 9.99
CA THR A 250 18.90 6.80 10.80
C THR A 250 18.48 8.27 10.75
N SER A 251 19.44 9.20 10.77
CA SER A 251 19.14 10.62 10.75
C SER A 251 18.64 11.07 9.39
N GLU A 252 19.24 10.56 8.31
CA GLU A 252 18.83 10.81 6.93
C GLU A 252 17.41 10.29 6.68
N TYR A 253 17.14 9.03 6.99
CA TYR A 253 15.80 8.45 6.80
C TYR A 253 14.74 9.20 7.61
N ARG A 254 15.01 9.47 8.90
CA ARG A 254 14.08 10.23 9.77
C ARG A 254 13.82 11.62 9.21
N LYS A 255 14.84 12.33 8.74
CA LYS A 255 14.69 13.68 8.16
C LYS A 255 13.76 13.63 6.95
N VAL A 256 13.99 12.70 6.03
CA VAL A 256 13.17 12.54 4.83
C VAL A 256 11.73 12.18 5.19
N LEU A 257 11.51 11.29 6.16
CA LEU A 257 10.17 10.91 6.61
C LEU A 257 9.42 12.09 7.27
N VAL A 258 10.12 12.89 8.08
CA VAL A 258 9.57 14.12 8.67
C VAL A 258 9.18 15.12 7.59
N GLU A 259 10.02 15.29 6.58
CA GLU A 259 9.77 16.20 5.46
C GLU A 259 8.56 15.74 4.63
N ALA A 260 8.51 14.47 4.24
CA ALA A 260 7.37 13.88 3.53
C ALA A 260 6.05 14.07 4.29
N THR A 261 6.07 13.84 5.60
CA THR A 261 4.90 14.04 6.48
C THR A 261 4.47 15.51 6.51
N ARG A 262 5.42 16.45 6.61
CA ARG A 262 5.11 17.89 6.61
C ARG A 262 4.56 18.36 5.26
N THR A 263 5.13 17.88 4.15
CA THR A 263 4.66 18.17 2.80
C THR A 263 3.22 17.70 2.62
N TYR A 264 2.88 16.51 3.11
CA TYR A 264 1.52 15.98 2.97
C TYR A 264 0.49 16.67 3.88
N ALA A 265 0.84 16.89 5.14
CA ALA A 265 -0.07 17.46 6.14
C ALA A 265 -0.17 19.00 6.06
N GLY A 266 0.79 19.65 5.37
CA GLY A 266 1.00 21.09 5.38
C GLY A 266 0.17 21.86 4.37
N ASP A 267 -1.16 21.78 4.45
CA ASP A 267 -2.07 22.76 3.84
C ASP A 267 -3.35 23.03 4.66
N SER A 268 -3.36 22.67 5.94
CA SER A 268 -4.47 22.95 6.87
C SER A 268 -4.15 24.13 7.79
N GLY A 269 -4.01 25.33 7.23
CA GLY A 269 -4.02 26.62 7.94
C GLY A 269 -2.87 26.87 8.92
N GLN A 270 -2.10 27.94 8.67
CA GLN A 270 -1.41 28.63 9.76
C GLN A 270 -2.42 28.93 10.87
N ALA A 271 -2.23 28.37 12.06
CA ALA A 271 -2.86 28.92 13.25
C ALA A 271 -2.42 30.39 13.36
N ALA A 272 -3.37 31.30 13.16
CA ALA A 272 -3.14 32.71 13.42
C ALA A 272 -2.80 32.90 14.90
N ASP A 273 -1.82 33.80 15.14
CA ASP A 273 -1.27 34.26 16.43
C ASP A 273 -2.27 34.33 17.60
#